data_AF-A0A9E5DZL6-F1
#
_entry.id   AF-A0A9E5DZL6-F1
#
_cell.length_a   1.000
_cell.length_b   1.000
_cell.length_c   1.000
_cell.angle_alpha   90.00
_cell.angle_beta   90.00
_cell.angle_gamma   90.00
#
_symmetry.space_group_name_H-M   'P 1'
#
loop_
_entity.id
_entity.type
_entity.pdbx_description
1 polymer ?
#
loop_
_entity_poly.entity_id
_entity_poly.type
_entity_poly.pdbx_seq_one_letter_code
_entity_poly.pdbx_strand_id
1 'polypeptide(L)'
;MNLDSIDWPSLERLRTAFLDGTAGVQDYWLGERDLASYDQTFAQRIGWKWDYVLNELKRRGWSPPTGEVLDWGCGTGIAGRAFVEHFGADTISTLCLWDRSSRAMEFAARRVRERFPKLKVRTESPTGRTVGSILLSHVITELSKSQIEEILALTNEATCVLWVEPGTHVASRRLIEVREKLRERFRVVAPCTHQVACGMLAPENSRDWCHHFAPSPSQVFTDGNWARFARIAGVNLRSLPLSFIVLDKRPQPPLPQGATRVIGEPRVYKAHALILGCAESGVHERRLMKRNDPVEFRRLKKGDMDPLQLWKCEGDEIMEVRPLE
;
A
#
# COMPACT_ATOMS: atom_id res chain seq x y z
N MET A 1 16.80 13.35 9.05
CA MET A 1 17.67 12.19 8.76
C MET A 1 19.11 12.61 9.08
N ASN A 2 19.89 11.79 9.79
CA ASN A 2 21.31 12.08 10.02
C ASN A 2 22.16 11.16 9.12
N LEU A 3 22.78 11.71 8.07
CA LEU A 3 23.51 10.92 7.08
C LEU A 3 24.73 10.20 7.62
N ASP A 4 25.42 10.78 8.61
CA ASP A 4 26.64 10.18 9.18
C ASP A 4 26.29 8.91 9.99
N SER A 5 25.02 8.76 10.37
CA SER A 5 24.51 7.57 11.02
C SER A 5 24.11 6.45 10.04
N ILE A 6 23.98 6.74 8.74
CA ILE A 6 23.52 5.78 7.72
C ILE A 6 24.66 4.89 7.27
N ASP A 7 24.43 3.58 7.36
CA ASP A 7 25.31 2.55 6.79
C ASP A 7 24.93 2.29 5.32
N TRP A 8 25.58 3.02 4.41
CA TRP A 8 25.34 2.88 2.97
C TRP A 8 25.66 1.50 2.41
N PRO A 9 26.81 0.86 2.76
CA PRO A 9 27.07 -0.52 2.38
C PRO A 9 25.97 -1.50 2.79
N SER A 10 25.42 -1.36 4.01
CA SER A 10 24.29 -2.18 4.44
C SER A 10 23.04 -1.96 3.60
N LEU A 11 22.71 -0.71 3.26
CA LEU A 11 21.55 -0.41 2.41
C LEU A 11 21.70 -0.95 0.98
N GLU A 12 22.91 -0.87 0.40
CA GLU A 12 23.24 -1.46 -0.89
C GLU A 12 23.05 -2.98 -0.87
N ARG A 13 23.63 -3.65 0.15
CA ARG A 13 23.51 -5.11 0.35
C ARG A 13 22.05 -5.55 0.46
N LEU A 14 21.26 -4.87 1.29
CA LEU A 14 19.83 -5.17 1.46
C LEU A 14 19.09 -5.02 0.13
N ARG A 15 19.33 -3.91 -0.59
CA ARG A 15 18.71 -3.65 -1.89
C ARG A 15 19.04 -4.75 -2.90
N THR A 16 20.31 -5.15 -3.00
CA THR A 16 20.72 -6.23 -3.91
C THR A 16 19.99 -7.53 -3.59
N ALA A 17 19.90 -7.92 -2.30
CA ALA A 17 19.16 -9.13 -1.91
C ALA A 17 17.67 -9.08 -2.31
N PHE A 18 17.02 -7.92 -2.21
CA PHE A 18 15.64 -7.73 -2.68
C PHE A 18 15.51 -7.81 -4.20
N LEU A 19 16.46 -7.23 -4.95
CA LEU A 19 16.45 -7.25 -6.41
C LEU A 19 16.73 -8.65 -6.97
N ASP A 20 17.60 -9.40 -6.32
CA ASP A 20 17.96 -10.77 -6.70
C ASP A 20 16.93 -11.81 -6.24
N GLY A 21 15.90 -11.40 -5.48
CA GLY A 21 14.86 -12.29 -4.95
C GLY A 21 15.36 -13.28 -3.89
N THR A 22 16.51 -13.00 -3.26
CA THR A 22 17.10 -13.82 -2.18
C THR A 22 16.68 -13.34 -0.79
N ALA A 23 16.08 -12.14 -0.70
CA ALA A 23 15.45 -11.64 0.51
C ALA A 23 14.31 -12.57 0.96
N GLY A 24 14.23 -12.83 2.27
CA GLY A 24 13.19 -13.67 2.84
C GLY A 24 13.47 -15.18 2.85
N VAL A 25 14.67 -15.65 2.44
CA VAL A 25 15.08 -17.05 2.69
C VAL A 25 15.54 -17.26 4.13
N GLN A 26 16.19 -16.26 4.72
CA GLN A 26 16.76 -16.27 6.07
C GLN A 26 16.63 -14.88 6.70
N ASP A 27 16.97 -14.71 7.98
CA ASP A 27 17.14 -13.38 8.57
C ASP A 27 18.32 -12.66 7.89
N TYR A 28 18.03 -11.56 7.20
CA TYR A 28 19.00 -10.78 6.43
C TYR A 28 19.50 -9.54 7.18
N TRP A 29 18.98 -9.27 8.39
CA TRP A 29 19.41 -8.17 9.26
C TRP A 29 20.68 -8.56 10.03
N LEU A 30 21.82 -7.97 9.65
CA LEU A 30 23.10 -8.32 10.28
C LEU A 30 23.30 -7.62 11.63
N GLY A 31 22.58 -6.52 11.88
CA GLY A 31 22.56 -5.84 13.18
C GLY A 31 21.60 -4.65 13.22
N GLU A 32 21.55 -4.00 14.37
CA GLU A 32 20.66 -2.84 14.62
C GLU A 32 20.93 -1.67 13.66
N ARG A 33 22.18 -1.50 13.21
CA ARG A 33 22.54 -0.42 12.28
C ARG A 33 21.87 -0.59 10.90
N ASP A 34 21.65 -1.83 10.44
CA ASP A 34 20.91 -2.10 9.21
C ASP A 34 19.46 -1.62 9.34
N LEU A 35 18.81 -2.02 10.44
CA LEU A 35 17.44 -1.64 10.77
C LEU A 35 17.31 -0.12 10.91
N ALA A 36 18.23 0.52 11.64
CA ALA A 36 18.23 1.98 11.82
C ALA A 36 18.44 2.74 10.50
N SER A 37 19.33 2.25 9.64
CA SER A 37 19.59 2.86 8.32
C SER A 37 18.39 2.69 7.39
N TYR A 38 17.78 1.49 7.41
CA TYR A 38 16.58 1.19 6.62
C TYR A 38 15.37 2.01 7.12
N ASP A 39 15.20 2.11 8.44
CA ASP A 39 14.14 2.88 9.11
C ASP A 39 14.16 4.35 8.69
N GLN A 40 15.36 4.93 8.61
CA GLN A 40 15.55 6.32 8.21
C GLN A 40 15.38 6.56 6.71
N THR A 41 15.42 5.51 5.87
CA THR A 41 15.46 5.62 4.41
C THR A 41 14.32 4.87 3.72
N PHE A 42 14.52 3.62 3.31
CA PHE A 42 13.53 2.83 2.57
C PHE A 42 12.21 2.67 3.34
N ALA A 43 12.26 2.50 4.66
CA ALA A 43 11.05 2.41 5.47
C ALA A 43 10.22 3.69 5.38
N GLN A 44 10.81 4.88 5.38
CA GLN A 44 10.03 6.13 5.23
C GLN A 44 9.25 6.16 3.91
N ARG A 45 9.84 5.66 2.82
CA ARG A 45 9.15 5.50 1.54
C ARG A 45 7.99 4.51 1.62
N ILE A 46 8.14 3.44 2.40
CA ILE A 46 7.03 2.51 2.69
C ILE A 46 5.96 3.23 3.53
N GLY A 47 6.36 4.05 4.51
CA GLY A 47 5.47 4.89 5.30
C GLY A 47 4.60 5.80 4.43
N TRP A 48 5.16 6.48 3.42
CA TRP A 48 4.37 7.33 2.51
C TRP A 48 3.37 6.54 1.66
N LYS A 49 3.65 5.27 1.35
CA LYS A 49 2.66 4.36 0.71
C LYS A 49 1.52 4.05 1.68
N TRP A 50 1.83 3.78 2.94
CA TRP A 50 0.82 3.61 3.98
C TRP A 50 -0.01 4.87 4.15
N ASP A 51 0.61 6.06 4.23
CA ASP A 51 -0.11 7.33 4.32
C ASP A 51 -1.10 7.50 3.16
N TYR A 52 -0.71 7.17 1.92
CA TYR A 52 -1.61 7.19 0.77
C TYR A 52 -2.84 6.29 0.98
N VAL A 53 -2.64 5.05 1.40
CA VAL A 53 -3.73 4.09 1.65
C VAL A 53 -4.63 4.55 2.79
N LEU A 54 -4.04 4.97 3.91
CA LEU A 54 -4.77 5.36 5.11
C LEU A 54 -5.57 6.65 4.91
N ASN A 55 -5.02 7.63 4.20
CA ASN A 55 -5.74 8.84 3.79
C ASN A 55 -6.96 8.51 2.92
N GLU A 56 -6.82 7.56 1.99
CA GLU A 56 -7.94 7.10 1.18
C GLU A 56 -9.04 6.44 2.04
N LEU A 57 -8.65 5.61 3.02
CA LEU A 57 -9.61 4.99 3.93
C LEU A 57 -10.40 6.05 4.72
N LYS A 58 -9.74 7.11 5.23
CA LYS A 58 -10.44 8.24 5.86
C LYS A 58 -11.40 8.95 4.91
N ARG A 59 -10.99 9.22 3.67
CA ARG A 59 -11.87 9.82 2.64
C ARG A 59 -13.11 8.96 2.39
N ARG A 60 -12.97 7.64 2.46
CA ARG A 60 -14.08 6.67 2.33
C ARG A 60 -14.92 6.52 3.60
N GLY A 61 -14.65 7.29 4.66
CA GLY A 61 -15.32 7.19 5.96
C GLY A 61 -15.00 5.91 6.74
N TRP A 62 -13.93 5.19 6.37
CA TRP A 62 -13.52 3.97 7.03
C TRP A 62 -12.73 4.26 8.31
N SER A 63 -12.97 3.47 9.34
CA SER A 63 -12.20 3.44 10.59
C SER A 63 -11.90 2.00 10.99
N PRO A 64 -10.75 1.72 11.62
CA PRO A 64 -10.40 0.37 12.01
C PRO A 64 -11.36 -0.18 13.09
N PRO A 65 -11.53 -1.50 13.19
CA PRO A 65 -12.23 -2.11 14.31
C PRO A 65 -11.42 -1.90 15.60
N THR A 66 -12.11 -1.82 16.73
CA THR A 66 -11.48 -1.86 18.05
C THR A 66 -10.76 -3.20 18.25
N GLY A 67 -9.68 -3.23 19.04
CA GLY A 67 -9.03 -4.47 19.43
C GLY A 67 -7.52 -4.44 19.24
N GLU A 68 -6.92 -5.61 19.07
CA GLU A 68 -5.49 -5.73 18.78
C GLU A 68 -5.22 -5.51 17.28
N VAL A 69 -4.09 -4.88 16.98
CA VAL A 69 -3.57 -4.77 15.61
C VAL A 69 -2.30 -5.59 15.52
N LEU A 70 -2.20 -6.45 14.51
CA LEU A 70 -1.01 -7.23 14.21
C LEU A 70 -0.30 -6.61 13.00
N ASP A 71 0.95 -6.19 13.18
CA ASP A 71 1.88 -5.89 12.09
C ASP A 71 2.70 -7.16 11.80
N TRP A 72 2.34 -7.88 10.74
CA TRP A 72 2.95 -9.16 10.36
C TRP A 72 4.03 -8.94 9.31
N GLY A 73 5.24 -9.43 9.58
CA GLY A 73 6.44 -9.03 8.87
C GLY A 73 6.80 -7.58 9.19
N CYS A 74 6.80 -7.22 10.47
CA CYS A 74 6.84 -5.82 10.88
C CYS A 74 8.10 -5.08 10.45
N GLY A 75 9.23 -5.77 10.21
CA GLY A 75 10.50 -5.15 9.86
C GLY A 75 10.89 -4.06 10.87
N THR A 76 11.03 -2.82 10.41
CA THR A 76 11.33 -1.66 11.27
C THR A 76 10.12 -1.11 12.05
N GLY A 77 8.92 -1.66 11.84
CA GLY A 77 7.66 -1.26 12.46
C GLY A 77 6.98 -0.07 11.77
N ILE A 78 7.37 0.27 10.54
CA ILE A 78 6.85 1.48 9.87
C ILE A 78 5.35 1.39 9.55
N ALA A 79 4.84 0.21 9.18
CA ALA A 79 3.42 0.00 8.88
C ALA A 79 2.57 0.23 10.14
N GLY A 80 2.90 -0.45 11.24
CA GLY A 80 2.26 -0.25 12.54
C GLY A 80 2.35 1.19 13.04
N ARG A 81 3.51 1.86 12.93
CA ARG A 81 3.64 3.27 13.32
C ARG A 81 2.77 4.20 12.47
N ALA A 82 2.75 4.04 11.15
CA ALA A 82 1.91 4.83 10.26
C ALA A 82 0.43 4.64 10.58
N PHE A 83 0.00 3.40 10.82
CA PHE A 83 -1.37 3.10 11.24
C PHE A 83 -1.76 3.79 12.55
N VAL A 84 -0.93 3.69 13.58
CA VAL A 84 -1.18 4.30 14.90
C VAL A 84 -1.15 5.83 14.82
N GLU A 85 -0.21 6.41 14.07
CA GLU A 85 -0.15 7.87 13.86
C GLU A 85 -1.40 8.38 13.14
N HIS A 86 -1.94 7.59 12.23
CA HIS A 86 -3.09 7.98 11.43
C HIS A 86 -4.42 7.90 12.20
N PHE A 87 -4.64 6.85 12.97
CA PHE A 87 -5.91 6.62 13.68
C PHE A 87 -5.88 6.98 15.17
N GLY A 88 -4.70 7.25 15.73
CA GLY A 88 -4.49 7.51 17.14
C GLY A 88 -4.28 6.23 17.96
N ALA A 89 -3.41 6.34 18.98
CA ALA A 89 -3.08 5.22 19.86
C ALA A 89 -4.27 4.72 20.69
N ASP A 90 -5.24 5.59 20.98
CA ASP A 90 -6.44 5.25 21.76
C ASP A 90 -7.46 4.42 20.96
N THR A 91 -7.30 4.33 19.64
CA THR A 91 -8.18 3.56 18.75
C THR A 91 -7.88 2.05 18.83
N ILE A 92 -6.72 1.66 19.34
CA ILE A 92 -6.30 0.26 19.44
C ILE A 92 -5.94 -0.09 20.87
N SER A 93 -6.14 -1.36 21.22
CA SER A 93 -5.81 -1.86 22.57
C SER A 93 -4.36 -2.28 22.72
N THR A 94 -3.77 -2.83 21.65
CA THR A 94 -2.40 -3.37 21.62
C THR A 94 -1.90 -3.39 20.17
N LEU A 95 -0.65 -3.01 19.96
CA LEU A 95 0.07 -3.29 18.72
C LEU A 95 0.97 -4.52 18.92
N CYS A 96 0.64 -5.60 18.22
CA CYS A 96 1.41 -6.83 18.14
C CYS A 96 2.35 -6.74 16.94
N LEU A 97 3.65 -6.92 17.15
CA LEU A 97 4.68 -6.87 16.12
C LEU A 97 5.22 -8.29 15.93
N TRP A 98 5.09 -8.83 14.73
CA TRP A 98 5.60 -10.16 14.42
C TRP A 98 6.50 -10.12 13.20
N ASP A 99 7.68 -10.71 13.31
CA ASP A 99 8.63 -10.86 12.21
C ASP A 99 9.42 -12.14 12.40
N ARG A 100 9.98 -12.69 11.32
CA ARG A 100 10.92 -13.81 11.40
C ARG A 100 12.18 -13.45 12.18
N SER A 101 12.56 -12.17 12.18
CA SER A 101 13.74 -11.65 12.86
C SER A 101 13.37 -11.10 14.23
N SER A 102 13.91 -11.70 15.29
CA SER A 102 13.77 -11.16 16.65
C SER A 102 14.36 -9.75 16.78
N ARG A 103 15.45 -9.47 16.06
CA ARG A 103 16.08 -8.15 16.00
C ARG A 103 15.14 -7.10 15.41
N ALA A 104 14.42 -7.45 14.34
CA ALA A 104 13.43 -6.56 13.74
C ALA A 104 12.28 -6.28 14.73
N MET A 105 11.75 -7.32 15.39
CA MET A 105 10.70 -7.17 16.40
C MET A 105 11.14 -6.28 17.58
N GLU A 106 12.34 -6.49 18.11
CA GLU A 106 12.92 -5.68 19.19
C GLU A 106 13.09 -4.21 18.78
N PHE A 107 13.67 -3.97 17.59
CA PHE A 107 13.82 -2.64 17.03
C PHE A 107 12.47 -1.95 16.85
N ALA A 108 11.52 -2.59 16.17
CA ALA A 108 10.19 -2.07 15.93
C ALA A 108 9.48 -1.73 17.25
N ALA A 109 9.53 -2.63 18.23
CA ALA A 109 8.90 -2.43 19.53
C ALA A 109 9.48 -1.23 20.27
N ARG A 110 10.81 -1.06 20.25
CA ARG A 110 11.48 0.10 20.83
C ARG A 110 11.02 1.40 20.15
N ARG A 111 11.01 1.45 18.81
CA ARG A 111 10.58 2.65 18.06
C ARG A 111 9.11 2.99 18.31
N VAL A 112 8.24 1.99 18.42
CA VAL A 112 6.83 2.22 18.77
C VAL A 112 6.71 2.76 20.19
N ARG A 113 7.41 2.20 21.18
CA ARG A 113 7.36 2.68 22.58
C ARG A 113 7.92 4.09 22.73
N GLU A 114 8.98 4.44 21.99
CA GLU A 114 9.52 5.80 21.94
C GLU A 114 8.48 6.80 21.41
N ARG A 115 7.75 6.44 20.35
CA ARG A 115 6.77 7.32 19.69
C ARG A 115 5.42 7.36 20.42
N PHE A 116 5.00 6.24 21.02
CA PHE A 116 3.70 6.05 21.66
C PHE A 116 3.86 5.41 23.05
N PRO A 117 4.40 6.13 24.07
CA PRO A 117 4.74 5.54 25.37
C PRO A 117 3.59 4.87 26.14
N LYS A 118 2.34 5.27 25.85
CA LYS A 118 1.14 4.71 26.50
C LYS A 118 0.58 3.48 25.79
N LEU A 119 1.02 3.21 24.56
CA LEU A 119 0.50 2.10 23.76
C LEU A 119 1.10 0.78 24.23
N LYS A 120 0.25 -0.22 24.45
CA LYS A 120 0.71 -1.58 24.75
C LYS A 120 1.30 -2.22 23.50
N VAL A 121 2.53 -2.75 23.62
CA VAL A 121 3.28 -3.37 22.52
C VAL A 121 3.69 -4.79 22.89
N ARG A 122 3.40 -5.75 22.01
CA ARG A 122 3.76 -7.18 22.14
C ARG A 122 4.60 -7.65 20.95
N THR A 123 5.48 -8.63 21.18
CA THR A 123 6.32 -9.26 20.14
C THR A 123 6.19 -10.78 20.15
N GLU A 124 4.98 -11.27 20.45
CA GLU A 124 4.67 -12.69 20.57
C GLU A 124 4.07 -13.24 19.28
N SER A 125 4.13 -14.56 19.11
CA SER A 125 3.52 -15.24 17.97
C SER A 125 2.02 -14.92 17.85
N PRO A 126 1.50 -14.67 16.64
CA PRO A 126 0.08 -14.44 16.41
C PRO A 126 -0.75 -15.73 16.38
N THR A 127 -0.13 -16.91 16.43
CA THR A 127 -0.83 -18.20 16.33
C THR A 127 -1.91 -18.35 17.41
N GLY A 128 -3.13 -18.70 16.99
CA GLY A 128 -4.26 -18.96 17.89
C GLY A 128 -4.91 -17.70 18.47
N ARG A 129 -4.63 -16.51 17.92
CA ARG A 129 -5.20 -15.23 18.39
C ARG A 129 -6.08 -14.59 17.34
N THR A 130 -7.27 -14.17 17.75
CA THR A 130 -8.15 -13.30 16.97
C THR A 130 -7.71 -11.85 17.14
N VAL A 131 -7.51 -11.12 16.04
CA VAL A 131 -7.12 -9.71 16.05
C VAL A 131 -8.14 -8.84 15.32
N GLY A 132 -8.19 -7.56 15.67
CA GLY A 132 -9.05 -6.60 14.99
C GLY A 132 -8.56 -6.35 13.57
N SER A 133 -7.29 -5.96 13.42
CA SER A 133 -6.68 -5.68 12.12
C SER A 133 -5.35 -6.40 11.94
N ILE A 134 -5.08 -6.84 10.72
CA ILE A 134 -3.76 -7.30 10.29
C ILE A 134 -3.21 -6.31 9.27
N LEU A 135 -1.96 -5.89 9.48
CA LEU A 135 -1.16 -5.09 8.57
C LEU A 135 -0.10 -5.98 7.95
N LEU A 136 0.00 -5.96 6.63
CA LEU A 136 0.99 -6.69 5.85
C LEU A 136 1.67 -5.71 4.90
N SER A 137 3.00 -5.65 4.92
CA SER A 137 3.75 -4.63 4.18
C SER A 137 4.99 -5.17 3.50
N HIS A 138 4.99 -5.19 2.16
CA HIS A 138 6.17 -5.57 1.36
C HIS A 138 6.66 -6.99 1.64
N VAL A 139 5.74 -7.91 1.93
CA VAL A 139 6.06 -9.31 2.28
C VAL A 139 5.67 -10.28 1.17
N ILE A 140 4.71 -9.95 0.30
CA ILE A 140 4.09 -10.93 -0.62
C ILE A 140 5.09 -11.55 -1.61
N THR A 141 6.15 -10.82 -1.96
CA THR A 141 7.19 -11.28 -2.87
C THR A 141 8.24 -12.17 -2.19
N GLU A 142 8.35 -12.10 -0.86
CA GLU A 142 9.27 -12.92 -0.06
C GLU A 142 8.69 -14.27 0.35
N LEU A 143 7.39 -14.46 0.15
CA LEU A 143 6.67 -15.63 0.66
C LEU A 143 6.55 -16.72 -0.40
N SER A 144 6.74 -17.96 0.05
CA SER A 144 6.40 -19.15 -0.70
C SER A 144 4.87 -19.30 -0.80
N LYS A 145 4.40 -20.19 -1.69
CA LYS A 145 2.97 -20.50 -1.80
C LYS A 145 2.40 -21.04 -0.49
N SER A 146 3.14 -21.88 0.25
CA SER A 146 2.66 -22.43 1.53
C SER A 146 2.55 -21.35 2.60
N GLN A 147 3.51 -20.42 2.66
CA GLN A 147 3.48 -19.31 3.60
C GLN A 147 2.32 -18.35 3.31
N ILE A 148 1.98 -18.15 2.02
CA ILE A 148 0.77 -17.40 1.66
C ILE A 148 -0.48 -18.08 2.20
N GLU A 149 -0.63 -19.41 2.07
CA GLU A 149 -1.79 -20.13 2.63
C GLU A 149 -1.86 -20.02 4.16
N GLU A 150 -0.72 -20.08 4.86
CA GLU A 150 -0.66 -19.85 6.32
C GLU A 150 -1.13 -18.45 6.70
N ILE A 151 -0.70 -17.42 5.95
CA ILE A 151 -1.17 -16.05 6.17
C ILE A 151 -2.65 -15.92 5.85
N LEU A 152 -3.16 -16.58 4.81
CA LEU A 152 -4.60 -16.57 4.50
C LEU A 152 -5.43 -17.20 5.63
N ALA A 153 -4.92 -18.23 6.29
CA ALA A 153 -5.57 -18.79 7.48
C ALA A 153 -5.60 -17.75 8.62
N LEU A 154 -4.50 -17.04 8.84
CA LEU A 154 -4.42 -15.98 9.86
C LEU A 154 -5.33 -14.79 9.51
N THR A 155 -5.39 -14.36 8.26
CA THR A 155 -6.27 -13.27 7.83
C THR A 155 -7.74 -13.62 8.01
N ASN A 156 -8.12 -14.88 7.83
CA ASN A 156 -9.48 -15.35 8.09
C ASN A 156 -9.93 -15.19 9.54
N GLU A 157 -9.01 -15.12 10.51
CA GLU A 157 -9.33 -14.85 11.92
C GLU A 157 -9.45 -13.35 12.21
N ALA A 158 -8.96 -12.48 11.34
CA ALA A 158 -9.04 -11.03 11.54
C ALA A 158 -10.40 -10.44 11.16
N THR A 159 -10.73 -9.27 11.71
CA THR A 159 -11.89 -8.49 11.25
C THR A 159 -11.56 -7.72 9.97
N CYS A 160 -10.36 -7.14 9.89
CA CYS A 160 -9.88 -6.37 8.76
C CYS A 160 -8.43 -6.75 8.38
N VAL A 161 -8.12 -6.63 7.09
CA VAL A 161 -6.79 -6.85 6.52
C VAL A 161 -6.39 -5.64 5.68
N LEU A 162 -5.24 -5.06 5.96
CA LEU A 162 -4.60 -4.04 5.14
C LEU A 162 -3.30 -4.62 4.61
N TRP A 163 -3.18 -4.73 3.29
CA TRP A 163 -1.98 -5.30 2.66
C TRP A 163 -1.44 -4.33 1.61
N VAL A 164 -0.25 -3.79 1.85
CA VAL A 164 0.42 -2.79 1.01
C VAL A 164 1.73 -3.33 0.46
N GLU A 165 1.86 -3.31 -0.85
CA GLU A 165 2.94 -3.94 -1.61
C GLU A 165 3.58 -2.94 -2.59
N PRO A 166 4.80 -3.19 -3.10
CA PRO A 166 5.35 -2.36 -4.16
C PRO A 166 4.50 -2.50 -5.43
N GLY A 167 4.37 -1.43 -6.20
CA GLY A 167 3.55 -1.40 -7.42
C GLY A 167 4.22 -2.09 -8.61
N THR A 168 4.74 -3.31 -8.41
CA THR A 168 5.31 -4.15 -9.46
C THR A 168 4.25 -5.10 -10.01
N HIS A 169 4.44 -5.58 -11.24
CA HIS A 169 3.52 -6.54 -11.86
C HIS A 169 3.37 -7.82 -11.02
N VAL A 170 4.48 -8.42 -10.58
CA VAL A 170 4.47 -9.64 -9.76
C VAL A 170 3.72 -9.45 -8.44
N ALA A 171 4.01 -8.38 -7.69
CA ALA A 171 3.37 -8.14 -6.41
C ALA A 171 1.86 -7.87 -6.57
N SER A 172 1.49 -7.06 -7.56
CA SER A 172 0.09 -6.78 -7.89
C SER A 172 -0.68 -8.06 -8.24
N ARG A 173 -0.11 -8.94 -9.07
CA ARG A 173 -0.74 -10.21 -9.46
C ARG A 173 -0.98 -11.12 -8.26
N ARG A 174 0.04 -11.32 -7.42
CA ARG A 174 -0.10 -12.10 -6.18
C ARG A 174 -1.15 -11.49 -5.24
N LEU A 175 -1.21 -10.16 -5.16
CA LEU A 175 -2.18 -9.48 -4.30
C LEU A 175 -3.61 -9.62 -4.81
N ILE A 176 -3.80 -9.65 -6.13
CA ILE A 176 -5.11 -9.93 -6.74
C ILE A 176 -5.51 -11.40 -6.49
N GLU A 177 -4.59 -12.36 -6.56
CA GLU A 177 -4.87 -13.75 -6.19
C GLU A 177 -5.34 -13.87 -4.73
N VAL A 178 -4.68 -13.16 -3.80
CA VAL A 178 -5.11 -13.05 -2.40
C VAL A 178 -6.51 -12.44 -2.30
N ARG A 179 -6.77 -11.33 -3.01
CA ARG A 179 -8.09 -10.68 -3.06
C ARG A 179 -9.18 -11.68 -3.47
N GLU A 180 -8.95 -12.43 -4.55
CA GLU A 180 -9.94 -13.40 -5.05
C GLU A 180 -10.20 -14.54 -4.06
N LYS A 181 -9.17 -15.04 -3.37
CA LYS A 181 -9.34 -16.07 -2.33
C LYS A 181 -10.12 -15.57 -1.10
N LEU A 182 -10.04 -14.28 -0.79
CA LEU A 182 -10.67 -13.69 0.40
C LEU A 182 -12.04 -13.05 0.14
N ARG A 183 -12.43 -12.83 -1.13
CA ARG A 183 -13.65 -12.05 -1.49
C ARG A 183 -14.98 -12.67 -1.04
N GLU A 184 -15.01 -13.97 -0.75
CA GLU A 184 -16.22 -14.63 -0.24
C GLU A 184 -16.46 -14.37 1.25
N ARG A 185 -15.39 -14.00 1.98
CA ARG A 185 -15.41 -13.79 3.44
C ARG A 185 -15.30 -12.32 3.82
N PHE A 186 -14.71 -11.51 2.96
CA PHE A 186 -14.47 -10.09 3.18
C PHE A 186 -15.13 -9.24 2.10
N ARG A 187 -15.53 -8.03 2.48
CA ARG A 187 -15.85 -6.96 1.55
C ARG A 187 -14.57 -6.20 1.20
N VAL A 188 -14.39 -5.89 -0.08
CA VAL A 188 -13.32 -5.01 -0.54
C VAL A 188 -13.67 -3.57 -0.17
N VAL A 189 -12.85 -2.93 0.64
CA VAL A 189 -12.97 -1.52 1.02
C VAL A 189 -12.26 -0.63 -0.01
N ALA A 190 -11.06 -1.06 -0.43
CA ALA A 190 -10.20 -0.38 -1.38
C ALA A 190 -9.17 -1.36 -1.98
N PRO A 191 -8.53 -1.06 -3.13
CA PRO A 191 -8.75 0.09 -4.02
C PRO A 191 -9.94 -0.09 -4.95
N CYS A 192 -10.40 -1.33 -5.16
CA CYS A 192 -11.51 -1.63 -6.06
C CYS A 192 -12.79 -0.94 -5.59
N THR A 193 -13.57 -0.44 -6.54
CA THR A 193 -14.91 0.12 -6.27
C THR A 193 -16.02 -0.92 -6.45
N HIS A 194 -15.66 -2.19 -6.62
CA HIS A 194 -16.56 -3.32 -6.87
C HIS A 194 -16.19 -4.56 -6.03
N GLN A 195 -17.14 -5.48 -5.91
CA GLN A 195 -16.98 -6.77 -5.21
C GLN A 195 -16.84 -7.97 -6.16
N VAL A 196 -17.01 -7.78 -7.48
CA VAL A 196 -16.86 -8.85 -8.47
C VAL A 196 -15.39 -9.26 -8.66
N ALA A 197 -15.16 -10.34 -9.42
CA ALA A 197 -13.84 -10.81 -9.81
C ALA A 197 -13.02 -9.67 -10.47
N CYS A 198 -11.73 -9.60 -10.17
CA CYS A 198 -10.89 -8.51 -10.65
C CYS A 198 -10.66 -8.59 -12.16
N GLY A 199 -11.10 -7.55 -12.89
CA GLY A 199 -10.90 -7.46 -14.35
C GLY A 199 -9.43 -7.43 -14.78
N MET A 200 -8.49 -7.12 -13.89
CA MET A 200 -7.05 -7.22 -14.19
C MET A 200 -6.61 -8.65 -14.53
N LEU A 201 -7.33 -9.68 -14.06
CA LEU A 201 -7.05 -11.08 -14.39
C LEU A 201 -7.52 -11.47 -15.79
N ALA A 202 -8.30 -10.61 -16.47
CA ALA A 202 -8.75 -10.88 -17.82
C ALA A 202 -7.55 -10.94 -18.80
N PRO A 203 -7.59 -11.81 -19.84
CA PRO A 203 -6.46 -12.02 -20.76
C PRO A 203 -5.92 -10.74 -21.41
N GLU A 204 -6.81 -9.82 -21.77
CA GLU A 204 -6.51 -8.51 -22.37
C GLU A 204 -5.64 -7.64 -21.46
N ASN A 205 -5.77 -7.80 -20.13
CA ASN A 205 -5.04 -7.04 -19.13
C ASN A 205 -3.75 -7.76 -18.68
N SER A 206 -3.35 -8.86 -19.32
CA SER A 206 -2.17 -9.67 -18.92
C SER A 206 -0.86 -8.87 -18.81
N ARG A 207 -0.71 -7.84 -19.65
CA ARG A 207 0.45 -6.93 -19.66
C ARG A 207 0.35 -5.79 -18.64
N ASP A 208 -0.85 -5.52 -18.14
CA ASP A 208 -1.10 -4.50 -17.14
C ASP A 208 -1.05 -5.08 -15.71
N TRP A 209 -1.00 -4.19 -14.72
CA TRP A 209 -1.11 -4.55 -13.32
C TRP A 209 -1.79 -3.43 -12.52
N CYS A 210 -2.50 -3.78 -11.45
CA CYS A 210 -3.18 -2.82 -10.59
C CYS A 210 -2.15 -2.11 -9.70
N HIS A 211 -1.82 -0.86 -10.02
CA HIS A 211 -0.90 -0.04 -9.25
C HIS A 211 -1.35 1.42 -9.21
N HIS A 212 -0.83 2.13 -8.22
CA HIS A 212 -1.10 3.54 -7.94
C HIS A 212 0.22 4.24 -7.60
N PHE A 213 0.18 5.56 -7.43
CA PHE A 213 1.36 6.36 -7.09
C PHE A 213 1.07 7.19 -5.85
N ALA A 214 1.76 6.87 -4.75
CA ALA A 214 1.72 7.69 -3.55
C ALA A 214 2.56 8.96 -3.75
N PRO A 215 2.14 10.12 -3.22
CA PRO A 215 2.97 11.32 -3.22
C PRO A 215 4.10 11.17 -2.19
N SER A 216 5.30 11.64 -2.54
CA SER A 216 6.34 11.88 -1.54
C SER A 216 6.14 13.23 -0.88
N PRO A 217 6.42 13.39 0.43
CA PRO A 217 6.34 14.67 1.13
C PRO A 217 7.19 15.74 0.46
N SER A 218 6.67 16.98 0.37
CA SER A 218 7.36 18.08 -0.34
C SER A 218 8.78 18.35 0.18
N GLN A 219 8.98 18.26 1.50
CA GLN A 219 10.27 18.44 2.19
C GLN A 219 11.38 17.52 1.67
N VAL A 220 11.03 16.35 1.13
CA VAL A 220 11.98 15.37 0.58
C VAL A 220 12.70 15.92 -0.65
N PHE A 221 12.08 16.85 -1.39
CA PHE A 221 12.67 17.46 -2.58
C PHE A 221 13.58 18.65 -2.28
N THR A 222 13.56 19.15 -1.04
CA THR A 222 14.41 20.26 -0.58
C THR A 222 15.51 19.81 0.38
N ASP A 223 15.51 18.54 0.80
CA ASP A 223 16.48 17.96 1.72
C ASP A 223 17.64 17.30 0.94
N GLY A 224 18.86 17.82 1.13
CA GLY A 224 20.07 17.30 0.48
C GLY A 224 20.40 15.85 0.84
N ASN A 225 19.94 15.37 2.01
CA ASN A 225 20.13 14.00 2.45
C ASN A 225 19.30 13.03 1.60
N TRP A 226 18.06 13.41 1.31
CA TRP A 226 17.18 12.67 0.42
C TRP A 226 17.68 12.69 -1.03
N ALA A 227 18.22 13.82 -1.50
CA ALA A 227 18.84 13.88 -2.82
C ALA A 227 20.04 12.91 -2.94
N ARG A 228 20.90 12.85 -1.92
CA ARG A 228 22.02 11.90 -1.88
C ARG A 228 21.53 10.45 -1.83
N PHE A 229 20.54 10.15 -0.99
CA PHE A 229 19.91 8.83 -0.92
C PHE A 229 19.35 8.40 -2.29
N ALA A 230 18.61 9.27 -2.97
CA ALA A 230 18.02 8.97 -4.28
C ALA A 230 19.08 8.56 -5.31
N ARG A 231 20.21 9.27 -5.32
CA ARG A 231 21.35 8.99 -6.21
C ARG A 231 22.00 7.65 -5.88
N ILE A 232 22.29 7.39 -4.61
CA ILE A 232 22.96 6.13 -4.19
C ILE A 232 22.04 4.93 -4.42
N ALA A 233 20.80 5.02 -3.94
CA ALA A 233 19.84 3.94 -4.06
C ALA A 233 19.25 3.78 -5.47
N GLY A 234 19.55 4.67 -6.42
CA GLY A 234 18.98 4.62 -7.77
C GLY A 234 17.46 4.66 -7.78
N VAL A 235 16.85 5.52 -6.95
CA VAL A 235 15.39 5.62 -6.80
C VAL A 235 14.89 7.00 -7.20
N ASN A 236 13.79 7.04 -7.94
CA ASN A 236 13.08 8.28 -8.21
C ASN A 236 12.17 8.62 -7.02
N LEU A 237 12.51 9.66 -6.27
CA LEU A 237 11.68 10.13 -5.14
C LEU A 237 10.35 10.75 -5.59
N ARG A 238 10.16 11.06 -6.87
CA ARG A 238 8.88 11.57 -7.40
C ARG A 238 7.89 10.46 -7.74
N SER A 239 8.35 9.21 -7.81
CA SER A 239 7.51 8.07 -8.14
C SER A 239 7.57 7.03 -7.03
N LEU A 240 6.41 6.78 -6.42
CA LEU A 240 6.27 5.83 -5.33
C LEU A 240 5.14 4.83 -5.65
N PRO A 241 5.40 3.89 -6.57
CA PRO A 241 4.38 2.94 -6.99
C PRO A 241 4.04 1.95 -5.87
N LEU A 242 2.75 1.71 -5.69
CA LEU A 242 2.21 0.72 -4.75
C LEU A 242 1.04 -0.05 -5.36
N SER A 243 0.85 -1.27 -4.88
CA SER A 243 -0.36 -2.05 -5.03
C SER A 243 -0.87 -2.33 -3.63
N PHE A 244 -2.18 -2.28 -3.40
CA PHE A 244 -2.72 -2.54 -2.07
C PHE A 244 -4.09 -3.18 -2.15
N ILE A 245 -4.52 -3.81 -1.06
CA ILE A 245 -5.89 -4.22 -0.82
C ILE A 245 -6.26 -3.92 0.64
N VAL A 246 -7.49 -3.48 0.86
CA VAL A 246 -8.09 -3.34 2.18
C VAL A 246 -9.39 -4.13 2.18
N LEU A 247 -9.48 -5.07 3.09
CA LEU A 247 -10.58 -6.03 3.21
C LEU A 247 -11.18 -5.93 4.60
N ASP A 248 -12.50 -5.94 4.71
CA ASP A 248 -13.20 -5.83 6.00
C ASP A 248 -14.45 -6.72 6.01
N LYS A 249 -14.67 -7.45 7.10
CA LYS A 249 -15.89 -8.24 7.30
C LYS A 249 -17.11 -7.37 7.63
N ARG A 250 -16.86 -6.19 8.20
CA ARG A 250 -17.92 -5.24 8.59
C ARG A 250 -18.57 -4.63 7.35
N PRO A 251 -19.86 -4.30 7.42
CA PRO A 251 -20.54 -3.60 6.33
C PRO A 251 -19.85 -2.27 6.02
N GLN A 252 -19.78 -1.94 4.73
CA GLN A 252 -19.25 -0.68 4.23
C GLN A 252 -20.36 0.07 3.50
N PRO A 253 -20.41 1.41 3.59
CA PRO A 253 -21.33 2.20 2.78
C PRO A 253 -21.04 1.93 1.29
N PRO A 254 -22.07 1.78 0.45
CA PRO A 254 -21.86 1.66 -0.98
C PRO A 254 -21.24 2.96 -1.51
N LEU A 255 -20.38 2.82 -2.51
CA LEU A 255 -19.86 3.99 -3.22
C LEU A 255 -20.95 4.56 -4.15
N PRO A 256 -20.91 5.87 -4.45
CA PRO A 256 -21.83 6.46 -5.42
C PRO A 256 -21.68 5.81 -6.80
N GLN A 257 -22.76 5.83 -7.57
CA GLN A 257 -22.74 5.35 -8.95
C GLN A 257 -21.69 6.12 -9.77
N GLY A 258 -20.92 5.38 -10.58
CA GLY A 258 -19.83 5.95 -11.38
C GLY A 258 -18.50 6.08 -10.62
N ALA A 259 -18.43 5.65 -9.35
CA ALA A 259 -17.18 5.59 -8.59
C ALA A 259 -16.15 4.71 -9.31
N THR A 260 -15.07 5.35 -9.73
CA THR A 260 -14.03 4.76 -10.56
C THR A 260 -12.66 5.05 -9.97
N ARG A 261 -11.87 3.99 -9.81
CA ARG A 261 -10.46 4.03 -9.43
C ARG A 261 -9.61 4.06 -10.68
N VAL A 262 -8.80 5.10 -10.87
CA VAL A 262 -7.79 5.12 -11.93
C VAL A 262 -6.63 4.20 -11.55
N ILE A 263 -6.21 3.38 -12.51
CA ILE A 263 -5.10 2.43 -12.39
C ILE A 263 -3.94 2.94 -13.26
N GLY A 264 -2.75 3.00 -12.66
CA GLY A 264 -1.53 3.42 -13.34
C GLY A 264 -1.57 4.87 -13.83
N GLU A 265 -0.80 5.16 -14.87
CA GLU A 265 -0.73 6.48 -15.50
C GLU A 265 -1.60 6.52 -16.77
N PRO A 266 -2.45 7.55 -16.92
CA PRO A 266 -3.18 7.76 -18.17
C PRO A 266 -2.28 8.05 -19.36
N ARG A 267 -2.67 7.52 -20.52
CA ARG A 267 -1.98 7.78 -21.80
C ARG A 267 -2.55 9.04 -22.42
N VAL A 268 -1.82 10.16 -22.33
CA VAL A 268 -2.29 11.48 -22.78
C VAL A 268 -1.82 11.78 -24.21
N TYR A 269 -2.76 12.03 -25.12
CA TYR A 269 -2.53 12.42 -26.52
C TYR A 269 -2.98 13.87 -26.76
N LYS A 270 -2.76 14.42 -27.97
CA LYS A 270 -3.07 15.85 -28.28
C LYS A 270 -4.54 16.24 -28.02
N ALA A 271 -5.48 15.34 -28.33
CA ALA A 271 -6.92 15.62 -28.30
C ALA A 271 -7.71 14.80 -27.27
N HIS A 272 -7.10 13.76 -26.68
CA HIS A 272 -7.78 12.85 -25.76
C HIS A 272 -6.76 12.15 -24.84
N ALA A 273 -7.25 11.54 -23.78
CA ALA A 273 -6.48 10.63 -22.92
C ALA A 273 -7.17 9.26 -22.86
N LEU A 274 -6.40 8.19 -22.74
CA LEU A 274 -6.89 6.85 -22.43
C LEU A 274 -6.60 6.55 -20.96
N ILE A 275 -7.62 6.14 -20.22
CA ILE A 275 -7.58 5.97 -18.78
C ILE A 275 -8.08 4.58 -18.43
N LEU A 276 -7.23 3.78 -17.78
CA LEU A 276 -7.62 2.49 -17.23
C LEU A 276 -8.32 2.71 -15.89
N GLY A 277 -9.60 2.35 -15.81
CA GLY A 277 -10.45 2.55 -14.65
C GLY A 277 -11.02 1.25 -14.11
N CYS A 278 -11.04 1.11 -12.78
CA CYS A 278 -11.75 0.06 -12.06
C CYS A 278 -13.05 0.65 -11.49
N ALA A 279 -14.18 0.16 -11.99
CA ALA A 279 -15.54 0.61 -11.68
C ALA A 279 -16.42 -0.59 -11.27
N GLU A 280 -17.70 -0.35 -11.00
CA GLU A 280 -18.67 -1.39 -10.60
C GLU A 280 -18.68 -2.61 -11.55
N SER A 281 -18.55 -2.37 -12.86
CA SER A 281 -18.51 -3.40 -13.91
C SER A 281 -17.14 -4.04 -14.14
N GLY A 282 -16.15 -3.77 -13.30
CA GLY A 282 -14.77 -4.28 -13.42
C GLY A 282 -13.80 -3.25 -14.00
N VAL A 283 -12.75 -3.74 -14.68
CA VAL A 283 -11.68 -2.90 -15.23
C VAL A 283 -11.92 -2.62 -16.70
N HIS A 284 -11.92 -1.34 -17.08
CA HIS A 284 -12.19 -0.88 -18.43
C HIS A 284 -11.27 0.28 -18.79
N GLU A 285 -10.77 0.29 -20.02
CA GLU A 285 -10.15 1.51 -20.57
C GLU A 285 -11.24 2.42 -21.13
N ARG A 286 -11.20 3.70 -20.75
CA ARG A 286 -12.12 4.73 -21.24
C ARG A 286 -11.36 5.91 -21.80
N ARG A 287 -12.00 6.65 -22.71
CA ARG A 287 -11.41 7.82 -23.38
C ARG A 287 -11.97 9.11 -22.82
N LEU A 288 -11.11 9.99 -22.32
CA LEU A 288 -11.49 11.38 -22.02
C LEU A 288 -11.09 12.28 -23.19
N MET A 289 -12.07 12.84 -23.91
CA MET A 289 -11.81 13.84 -24.93
C MET A 289 -11.54 15.20 -24.29
N LYS A 290 -10.51 15.92 -24.76
CA LYS A 290 -10.18 17.28 -24.26
C LYS A 290 -11.36 18.25 -24.35
N ARG A 291 -12.24 18.07 -25.34
CA ARG A 291 -13.43 18.90 -25.54
C ARG A 291 -14.55 18.61 -24.53
N ASN A 292 -14.58 17.41 -23.95
CA ASN A 292 -15.63 17.01 -23.00
C ASN A 292 -15.31 17.60 -21.62
N ASP A 293 -14.07 17.44 -21.15
CA ASP A 293 -13.61 18.01 -19.87
C ASP A 293 -12.19 18.60 -20.01
N PRO A 294 -12.07 19.88 -20.43
CA PRO A 294 -10.76 20.52 -20.62
C PRO A 294 -10.02 20.77 -19.30
N VAL A 295 -10.73 20.79 -18.16
CA VAL A 295 -10.14 21.01 -16.83
C VAL A 295 -9.47 19.75 -16.35
N GLU A 296 -10.18 18.63 -16.34
CA GLU A 296 -9.60 17.35 -15.95
C GLU A 296 -8.50 16.91 -16.92
N PHE A 297 -8.70 17.11 -18.23
CA PHE A 297 -7.65 16.84 -19.22
C PHE A 297 -6.35 17.60 -18.94
N ARG A 298 -6.44 18.83 -18.39
CA ARG A 298 -5.26 19.61 -17.99
C ARG A 298 -4.60 19.03 -16.74
N ARG A 299 -5.37 18.52 -15.77
CA ARG A 299 -4.85 17.84 -14.57
C ARG A 299 -4.14 16.54 -14.94
N LEU A 300 -4.74 15.73 -15.82
CA LEU A 300 -4.11 14.53 -16.39
C LEU A 300 -2.74 14.83 -16.98
N LYS A 301 -2.65 15.87 -17.83
CA LYS A 301 -1.38 16.27 -18.46
C LYS A 301 -0.30 16.69 -17.45
N LYS A 302 -0.69 17.18 -16.27
CA LYS A 302 0.24 17.58 -15.21
C LYS A 302 0.59 16.45 -14.23
N GLY A 303 -0.15 15.34 -14.27
CA GLY A 303 -0.05 14.28 -13.26
C GLY A 303 -0.73 14.63 -11.93
N ASP A 304 -1.63 15.62 -11.92
CA ASP A 304 -2.29 16.17 -10.72
C ASP A 304 -3.73 15.66 -10.55
N MET A 305 -4.07 14.51 -11.12
CA MET A 305 -5.42 13.96 -11.06
C MET A 305 -5.69 13.25 -9.73
N ASP A 306 -6.93 13.31 -9.23
CA ASP A 306 -7.36 12.45 -8.14
C ASP A 306 -7.57 11.02 -8.68
N PRO A 307 -6.92 9.98 -8.14
CA PRO A 307 -7.13 8.62 -8.62
C PRO A 307 -8.49 8.02 -8.24
N LEU A 308 -9.28 8.67 -7.38
CA LEU A 308 -10.64 8.25 -7.02
C LEU A 308 -11.66 9.28 -7.51
N GLN A 309 -12.45 8.90 -8.50
CA GLN A 309 -13.29 9.82 -9.28
C GLN A 309 -14.71 9.29 -9.43
N LEU A 310 -15.63 10.17 -9.84
CA LEU A 310 -16.94 9.84 -10.36
C LEU A 310 -16.96 10.10 -11.86
N TRP A 311 -17.20 9.06 -12.65
CA TRP A 311 -17.27 9.15 -14.11
C TRP A 311 -18.71 9.10 -14.59
N LYS A 312 -19.07 10.05 -15.46
CA LYS A 312 -20.23 9.94 -16.33
C LYS A 312 -19.75 9.55 -17.72
N CYS A 313 -20.16 8.38 -18.20
CA CYS A 313 -19.72 7.85 -19.49
C CYS A 313 -20.88 7.70 -20.47
N GLU A 314 -20.58 7.87 -21.77
CA GLU A 314 -21.43 7.49 -22.90
C GLU A 314 -20.64 6.48 -23.75
N GLY A 315 -20.99 5.19 -23.65
CA GLY A 315 -20.17 4.12 -24.21
C GLY A 315 -18.76 4.11 -23.60
N ASP A 316 -17.74 4.18 -24.43
CA ASP A 316 -16.33 4.22 -24.01
C ASP A 316 -15.79 5.62 -23.73
N GLU A 317 -16.59 6.67 -23.95
CA GLU A 317 -16.17 8.05 -23.71
C GLU A 317 -16.59 8.55 -22.32
N ILE A 318 -15.65 9.17 -21.63
CA ILE A 318 -15.91 9.93 -20.39
C ILE A 318 -16.40 11.31 -20.81
N MET A 319 -17.60 11.65 -20.37
CA MET A 319 -18.26 12.92 -20.66
C MET A 319 -17.96 13.96 -19.57
N GLU A 320 -17.82 13.51 -18.33
CA GLU A 320 -17.59 14.36 -17.16
C GLU A 320 -16.83 13.58 -16.08
N VAL A 321 -15.88 14.25 -15.42
CA VAL A 321 -15.18 13.74 -14.24
C VAL A 321 -15.46 14.65 -13.05
N ARG A 322 -15.88 14.04 -11.93
CA ARG A 322 -16.04 14.73 -10.64
C ARG A 322 -15.17 14.06 -9.57
N PRO A 323 -14.67 14.80 -8.58
CA PRO A 323 -14.00 14.19 -7.43
C PRO A 323 -14.98 13.31 -6.66
N LEU A 324 -14.48 12.23 -6.04
CA LEU A 324 -15.23 11.55 -4.99
C LEU A 324 -15.03 12.33 -3.68
N GLU A 325 -16.10 13.00 -3.24
CA GLU A 325 -16.15 13.77 -1.98
C GLU A 325 -16.06 12.90 -0.73
#